data_AF-A0A167J5E1-F1
#
_entry.id   AF-A0A167J5E1-F1
#
_cell.length_a   1.000
_cell.length_b   1.000
_cell.length_c   1.000
_cell.angle_alpha   90.00
_cell.angle_beta   90.00
_cell.angle_gamma   90.00
#
_symmetry.space_group_name_H-M   'P 1'
#
loop_
_entity.id
_entity.type
_entity.pdbx_description
1 polymer ?
#
loop_
_entity_poly.entity_id
_entity_poly.type
_entity_poly.pdbx_seq_one_letter_code
_entity_poly.pdbx_strand_id
1 'polypeptide(L)'
;MDAGLQSLNMRFWPRRETILRPILWSPEDLQLFDCHFSAIHAFEPQTCEAAGADDSSDHAALAEREALVLQRSSSPLIKGFSMRAILNDGKLYRQQREPSLRIGNRVISPLPFSFFLPVEKQHLARGGLLPMTGYIDYAFIHSGRRKGNHRKLGPGQRDYGYLERLKRITPRAWTEDPYILFILLSMAQSQYLRRHGRHNTTFRASLFVTKHECRQDIYLFDVDISTALLDELDDPRIVPKRPTRLDIHRTRISFEPRQDLWARLVAALSSRGGGDAADGVGRRDGEGRRDVERQGDGADEEGLERQET
;
A
#
# COMPACT_ATOMS: atom_id res chain seq x y z
N MET A 1 -30.62 14.68 -31.72
CA MET A 1 -29.84 13.65 -32.45
C MET A 1 -28.53 13.47 -31.70
N ASP A 2 -28.48 12.53 -30.74
CA ASP A 2 -27.32 12.26 -29.88
C ASP A 2 -26.83 10.81 -30.07
N ALA A 3 -26.43 10.49 -31.30
CA ALA A 3 -25.89 9.16 -31.65
C ALA A 3 -24.35 9.15 -31.74
N GLY A 4 -23.67 10.26 -31.41
CA GLY A 4 -22.22 10.41 -31.57
C GLY A 4 -21.35 10.02 -30.36
N LEU A 5 -21.92 9.96 -29.16
CA LEU A 5 -21.15 9.76 -27.91
C LEU A 5 -21.07 8.29 -27.45
N GLN A 6 -21.81 7.37 -28.07
CA GLN A 6 -21.76 5.95 -27.71
C GLN A 6 -20.57 5.18 -28.34
N SER A 7 -19.92 5.74 -29.38
CA SER A 7 -18.85 5.05 -30.12
C SER A 7 -17.46 5.17 -29.48
N LEU A 8 -17.22 6.18 -28.63
CA LEU A 8 -15.94 6.34 -27.92
C LEU A 8 -15.89 5.56 -26.59
N ASN A 9 -17.04 5.22 -26.02
CA ASN A 9 -17.13 4.52 -24.72
C ASN A 9 -16.77 3.02 -24.81
N MET A 10 -16.77 2.41 -26.00
CA MET A 10 -16.30 1.03 -26.19
C MET A 10 -14.79 0.90 -26.33
N ARG A 11 -14.02 2.01 -26.42
CA ARG A 11 -12.56 1.96 -26.58
C ARG A 11 -11.79 1.79 -25.27
N PHE A 12 -12.38 2.11 -24.12
CA PHE A 12 -11.63 2.09 -22.87
C PHE A 12 -11.53 0.70 -22.23
N TRP A 13 -12.51 -0.21 -22.44
CA TRP A 13 -12.46 -1.55 -21.85
C TRP A 13 -13.11 -2.69 -22.68
N PRO A 14 -12.77 -2.88 -23.98
CA PRO A 14 -13.30 -4.00 -24.76
C PRO A 14 -12.83 -5.39 -24.28
N ARG A 15 -11.97 -5.46 -23.25
CA ARG A 15 -11.47 -6.72 -22.66
C ARG A 15 -11.90 -6.89 -21.20
N ARG A 16 -13.21 -6.88 -20.93
CA ARG A 16 -13.76 -7.21 -19.59
C ARG A 16 -13.18 -8.51 -19.01
N GLU A 17 -12.87 -9.49 -19.84
CA GLU A 17 -12.27 -10.75 -19.38
C GLU A 17 -10.84 -10.59 -18.85
N THR A 18 -10.06 -9.66 -19.40
CA THR A 18 -8.66 -9.46 -19.00
C THR A 18 -8.60 -8.81 -17.61
N ILE A 19 -9.45 -7.82 -17.32
CA ILE A 19 -9.56 -7.23 -15.98
C ILE A 19 -9.93 -8.29 -14.93
N LEU A 20 -10.75 -9.28 -15.30
CA LEU A 20 -11.22 -10.32 -14.38
C LEU A 20 -10.21 -11.44 -14.13
N ARG A 21 -9.10 -11.45 -14.86
CA ARG A 21 -8.00 -12.39 -14.61
C ARG A 21 -6.72 -11.61 -14.46
N PRO A 22 -6.60 -10.80 -13.40
CA PRO A 22 -5.45 -9.97 -13.28
C PRO A 22 -4.15 -10.77 -13.36
N ILE A 23 -4.11 -12.03 -12.87
CA ILE A 23 -2.87 -12.82 -12.80
C ILE A 23 -2.26 -13.06 -14.18
N LEU A 24 -3.02 -12.75 -15.23
CA LEU A 24 -2.64 -12.82 -16.63
C LEU A 24 -2.42 -11.44 -17.26
N TRP A 25 -2.41 -10.36 -16.48
CA TRP A 25 -2.08 -9.03 -16.99
C TRP A 25 -0.68 -9.03 -17.56
N SER A 26 -0.59 -8.56 -18.81
CA SER A 26 0.65 -8.30 -19.50
C SER A 26 1.12 -6.87 -19.23
N PRO A 27 2.37 -6.52 -19.57
CA PRO A 27 2.86 -5.15 -19.48
C PRO A 27 1.97 -4.16 -20.24
N GLU A 28 1.38 -4.58 -21.37
CA GLU A 28 0.41 -3.76 -22.11
C GLU A 28 -0.90 -3.54 -21.34
N ASP A 29 -1.34 -4.51 -20.54
CA ASP A 29 -2.49 -4.32 -19.66
C ASP A 29 -2.16 -3.35 -18.51
N LEU A 30 -0.91 -3.31 -18.03
CA LEU A 30 -0.48 -2.33 -17.01
C LEU A 30 -0.40 -0.90 -17.55
N GLN A 31 -0.16 -0.73 -18.86
CA GLN A 31 -0.22 0.59 -19.51
C GLN A 31 -1.62 1.21 -19.43
N LEU A 32 -2.68 0.41 -19.26
CA LEU A 32 -4.04 0.92 -19.05
C LEU A 32 -4.17 1.70 -17.74
N PHE A 33 -3.32 1.40 -16.75
CA PHE A 33 -3.29 2.06 -15.45
C PHE A 33 -2.24 3.18 -15.37
N ASP A 34 -1.61 3.54 -16.49
CA ASP A 34 -0.56 4.57 -16.55
C ASP A 34 0.46 4.42 -15.42
N CYS A 35 0.92 3.18 -15.23
CA CYS A 35 1.84 2.82 -14.14
C CYS A 35 3.27 3.23 -14.48
N HIS A 36 3.85 4.05 -13.61
CA HIS A 36 5.24 4.46 -13.68
C HIS A 36 6.01 3.92 -12.50
N PHE A 37 7.06 3.14 -12.77
CA PHE A 37 7.92 2.61 -11.73
C PHE A 37 9.19 3.47 -11.63
N SER A 38 9.40 4.12 -10.48
CA SER A 38 10.59 4.95 -10.22
C SER A 38 11.88 4.14 -10.32
N ALA A 39 13.06 4.74 -10.48
CA ALA A 39 14.30 4.00 -10.27
C ALA A 39 14.32 3.32 -8.88
N ILE A 40 15.07 2.22 -8.76
CA ILE A 40 15.22 1.54 -7.47
C ILE A 40 16.27 2.30 -6.67
N HIS A 41 15.86 2.87 -5.54
CA HIS A 41 16.76 3.58 -4.64
C HIS A 41 17.20 2.65 -3.52
N ALA A 42 18.50 2.65 -3.18
CA ALA A 42 18.96 1.98 -1.98
C ALA A 42 18.48 2.78 -0.76
N PHE A 43 17.90 2.10 0.22
CA PHE A 43 17.56 2.73 1.49
C PHE A 43 18.84 2.91 2.30
N GLU A 44 19.31 4.15 2.35
CA GLU A 44 20.37 4.57 3.26
C GLU A 44 19.70 5.07 4.53
N PRO A 45 19.85 4.39 5.67
CA PRO A 45 19.38 4.94 6.92
C PRO A 45 20.23 6.18 7.21
N GLN A 46 19.68 7.36 6.93
CA GLN A 46 20.15 8.58 7.59
C GLN A 46 20.05 8.28 9.06
N THR A 47 21.19 8.32 9.77
CA THR A 47 21.37 8.02 11.19
C THR A 47 20.06 8.21 11.94
N CYS A 48 19.27 7.14 12.03
CA CYS A 48 18.04 7.16 12.79
C CYS A 48 18.58 7.14 14.21
N GLU A 49 18.76 8.32 14.81
CA GLU A 49 18.90 8.42 16.26
C GLU A 49 17.76 7.57 16.80
N ALA A 50 18.13 6.45 17.41
CA ALA A 50 17.22 5.38 17.77
C ALA A 50 16.05 6.02 18.50
N ALA A 51 14.89 6.09 17.84
CA ALA A 51 13.74 6.78 18.36
C ALA A 51 13.29 6.04 19.63
N GLY A 52 13.84 6.45 20.77
CA GLY A 52 13.54 5.94 22.11
C GLY A 52 13.39 4.43 22.18
N ALA A 53 14.36 3.67 21.65
CA ALA A 53 14.41 2.24 21.90
C ALA A 53 14.75 2.04 23.38
N ASP A 54 13.71 1.79 24.17
CA ASP A 54 13.85 0.90 25.31
C ASP A 54 14.41 -0.40 24.75
N ASP A 55 15.74 -0.52 24.86
CA ASP A 55 16.63 -1.43 24.13
C ASP A 55 16.48 -2.83 24.72
N SER A 56 15.26 -3.37 24.65
CA SER A 56 15.02 -4.75 25.00
C SER A 56 15.78 -5.61 23.99
N SER A 57 16.90 -6.16 24.47
CA SER A 57 17.75 -7.13 23.76
C SER A 57 16.96 -8.21 23.00
N ASP A 58 15.73 -8.50 23.43
CA ASP A 58 14.85 -9.50 22.82
C ASP A 58 14.34 -9.08 21.42
N HIS A 59 14.06 -7.79 21.20
CA HIS A 59 13.59 -7.27 19.90
C HIS A 59 14.69 -7.36 18.84
N ALA A 60 15.91 -6.97 19.18
CA ALA A 60 17.07 -7.05 18.28
C ALA A 60 17.39 -8.52 17.94
N ALA A 61 17.34 -9.42 18.92
CA ALA A 61 17.57 -10.85 18.72
C ALA A 61 16.50 -11.49 17.83
N LEU A 62 15.22 -11.13 18.00
CA LEU A 62 14.14 -11.60 17.12
C LEU A 62 14.34 -11.07 15.70
N ALA A 63 14.60 -9.77 15.54
CA ALA A 63 14.82 -9.15 14.25
C ALA A 63 16.00 -9.82 13.52
N GLU A 64 17.10 -10.10 14.21
CA GLU A 64 18.23 -10.80 13.64
C GLU A 64 17.89 -12.22 13.17
N ARG A 65 17.22 -13.00 14.03
CA ARG A 65 16.80 -14.37 13.71
C ARG A 65 15.91 -14.41 12.49
N GLU A 66 14.90 -13.56 12.45
CA GLU A 66 13.91 -13.54 11.37
C GLU A 66 14.48 -12.92 10.09
N ALA A 67 15.39 -11.94 10.18
CA ALA A 67 16.17 -11.45 9.05
C ALA A 67 16.98 -12.57 8.39
N LEU A 68 17.63 -13.42 9.20
CA LEU A 68 18.38 -14.56 8.71
C LEU A 68 17.47 -15.56 7.97
N VAL A 69 16.26 -15.80 8.47
CA VAL A 69 15.28 -16.67 7.81
C VAL A 69 14.81 -16.06 6.48
N LEU A 70 14.50 -14.76 6.44
CA LEU A 70 14.13 -14.05 5.21
C LEU A 70 15.22 -14.15 4.13
N GLN A 71 16.47 -14.03 4.54
CA GLN A 71 17.65 -14.10 3.68
C GLN A 71 17.92 -15.53 3.17
N ARG A 72 17.85 -16.54 4.05
CA ARG A 72 18.33 -17.91 3.75
C ARG A 72 17.25 -18.86 3.25
N SER A 73 16.00 -18.68 3.68
CA SER A 73 14.93 -19.61 3.34
C SER A 73 14.64 -19.59 1.84
N SER A 74 14.41 -20.76 1.25
CA SER A 74 13.88 -20.90 -0.11
C SER A 74 12.35 -21.03 -0.12
N SER A 75 11.72 -21.18 1.04
CA SER A 75 10.28 -21.36 1.18
C SER A 75 9.57 -20.01 1.31
N PRO A 76 8.75 -19.60 0.32
CA PRO A 76 7.98 -18.37 0.36
C PRO A 76 7.08 -18.24 1.61
N LEU A 77 6.51 -19.37 2.06
CA LEU A 77 5.64 -19.41 3.24
C LEU A 77 6.41 -19.11 4.53
N ILE A 78 7.59 -19.71 4.69
CA ILE A 78 8.45 -19.48 5.86
C ILE A 78 8.87 -18.00 5.91
N LYS A 79 9.25 -17.41 4.77
CA LYS A 79 9.57 -15.98 4.71
C LYS A 79 8.37 -15.11 5.11
N GLY A 80 7.16 -15.49 4.69
CA GLY A 80 5.94 -14.80 5.09
C GLY A 80 5.68 -14.82 6.61
N PHE A 81 6.03 -15.90 7.30
CA PHE A 81 5.97 -15.96 8.76
C PHE A 81 7.02 -15.08 9.43
N SER A 82 8.24 -15.06 8.91
CA SER A 82 9.31 -14.20 9.43
C SER A 82 9.00 -12.72 9.27
N MET A 83 8.49 -12.31 8.10
CA MET A 83 8.07 -10.92 7.90
C MET A 83 6.95 -10.52 8.88
N ARG A 84 6.01 -11.43 9.13
CA ARG A 84 4.94 -11.21 10.10
C ARG A 84 5.47 -11.07 11.52
N ALA A 85 6.43 -11.90 11.92
CA ALA A 85 7.05 -11.79 13.24
C ALA A 85 7.71 -10.42 13.41
N ILE A 86 8.54 -9.99 12.44
CA ILE A 86 9.22 -8.69 12.47
C ILE A 86 8.22 -7.52 12.55
N LEU A 87 7.19 -7.49 11.69
CA LEU A 87 6.26 -6.36 11.66
C LEU A 87 5.32 -6.29 12.88
N ASN A 88 4.99 -7.43 13.49
CA ASN A 88 4.13 -7.47 14.69
C ASN A 88 4.89 -7.14 15.98
N ASP A 89 6.21 -7.33 16.00
CA ASP A 89 7.05 -7.22 17.20
C ASP A 89 6.94 -5.85 17.88
N GLY A 90 7.00 -4.78 17.08
CA GLY A 90 6.87 -3.40 17.56
C GLY A 90 5.44 -2.94 17.86
N LYS A 91 4.44 -3.84 17.73
CA LYS A 91 2.99 -3.53 17.85
C LYS A 91 2.47 -2.41 16.91
N LEU A 92 3.31 -1.94 15.98
CA LEU A 92 2.98 -0.91 14.99
C LEU A 92 1.90 -1.37 14.02
N TYR A 93 1.90 -2.67 13.74
CA TYR A 93 0.99 -3.28 12.80
C TYR A 93 0.17 -4.38 13.47
N ARG A 94 -1.09 -4.44 13.11
CA ARG A 94 -1.99 -5.55 13.38
C ARG A 94 -2.17 -6.35 12.10
N GLN A 95 -1.81 -7.63 12.16
CA GLN A 95 -2.14 -8.55 11.09
C GLN A 95 -3.66 -8.63 10.91
N GLN A 96 -4.12 -8.51 9.66
CA GLN A 96 -5.52 -8.71 9.31
C GLN A 96 -5.73 -10.06 8.65
N ARG A 97 -6.97 -10.55 8.73
CA ARG A 97 -7.41 -11.66 7.88
C ARG A 97 -7.36 -11.18 6.43
N GLU A 98 -6.80 -12.02 5.57
CA GLU A 98 -6.71 -11.78 4.13
C GLU A 98 -8.13 -11.55 3.57
N PRO A 99 -8.49 -10.33 3.13
CA PRO A 99 -9.78 -10.10 2.51
C PRO A 99 -9.82 -10.85 1.18
N SER A 100 -10.99 -11.38 0.82
CA SER A 100 -11.18 -11.90 -0.53
C SER A 100 -10.97 -10.76 -1.52
N LEU A 101 -9.98 -10.88 -2.40
CA LEU A 101 -9.81 -9.93 -3.50
C LEU A 101 -11.06 -10.03 -4.39
N ARG A 102 -11.77 -8.91 -4.53
CA ARG A 102 -12.95 -8.80 -5.38
C ARG A 102 -12.73 -7.70 -6.40
N ILE A 103 -13.07 -7.99 -7.64
CA ILE A 103 -13.18 -7.01 -8.71
C ILE A 103 -14.61 -7.13 -9.24
N GLY A 104 -15.42 -6.13 -8.91
CA GLY A 104 -16.87 -6.19 -9.03
C GLY A 104 -17.45 -7.39 -8.28
N ASN A 105 -18.23 -8.22 -8.99
CA ASN A 105 -18.91 -9.36 -8.38
C ASN A 105 -18.10 -10.66 -8.36
N ARG A 106 -16.81 -10.64 -8.72
CA ARG A 106 -15.98 -11.85 -8.80
C ARG A 106 -14.94 -11.88 -7.70
N VAL A 107 -14.87 -13.01 -7.01
CA VAL A 107 -13.77 -13.34 -6.11
C VAL A 107 -12.61 -13.85 -6.96
N ILE A 108 -11.46 -13.20 -6.80
CA ILE A 108 -10.21 -13.61 -7.40
C ILE A 108 -9.50 -14.48 -6.38
N SER A 109 -9.05 -15.65 -6.80
CA SER A 109 -8.33 -16.58 -5.92
C SER A 109 -7.15 -15.86 -5.29
N PRO A 110 -7.06 -15.81 -3.94
CA PRO A 110 -5.95 -15.14 -3.28
C PRO A 110 -4.65 -15.90 -3.57
N LEU A 111 -3.58 -15.16 -3.89
CA LEU A 111 -2.23 -15.67 -3.71
C LEU A 111 -1.94 -15.67 -2.19
N PRO A 112 -1.07 -16.54 -1.65
CA PRO A 112 -0.68 -16.43 -0.25
C PRO A 112 0.01 -15.08 0.00
N PHE A 113 -0.60 -14.21 0.81
CA PHE A 113 -0.09 -12.87 1.10
C PHE A 113 -0.33 -12.50 2.56
N SER A 114 0.58 -11.73 3.17
CA SER A 114 0.35 -11.20 4.52
C SER A 114 -0.04 -9.72 4.42
N PHE A 115 -1.09 -9.33 5.14
CA PHE A 115 -1.58 -7.95 5.19
C PHE A 115 -1.54 -7.40 6.62
N PHE A 116 -1.17 -6.13 6.74
CA PHE A 116 -0.92 -5.42 7.99
C PHE A 116 -1.61 -4.04 7.98
N LEU A 117 -2.51 -3.83 8.96
CA LEU A 117 -3.05 -2.49 9.25
C LEU A 117 -2.22 -1.82 10.33
N PRO A 118 -1.89 -0.55 10.19
CA PRO A 118 -1.16 0.16 11.22
C PRO A 118 -2.09 0.51 12.42
N VAL A 119 -1.52 0.56 13.64
CA VAL A 119 -2.27 0.64 14.91
C VAL A 119 -2.47 2.09 15.35
N GLU A 120 -3.70 2.60 15.24
CA GLU A 120 -4.08 4.03 15.34
C GLU A 120 -3.43 4.83 16.50
N LYS A 121 -3.34 4.26 17.71
CA LYS A 121 -2.73 4.95 18.87
C LYS A 121 -1.24 5.26 18.68
N GLN A 122 -0.52 4.43 17.91
CA GLN A 122 0.90 4.61 17.63
C GLN A 122 1.13 5.50 16.39
N HIS A 123 0.11 5.75 15.56
CA HIS A 123 0.18 6.71 14.46
C HIS A 123 0.28 8.15 14.96
N LEU A 124 -0.54 8.53 15.94
CA LEU A 124 -0.58 9.90 16.46
C LEU A 124 0.71 10.27 17.21
N ALA A 125 1.31 9.30 17.91
CA ALA A 125 2.52 9.51 18.69
C ALA A 125 3.78 9.76 17.85
N ARG A 126 3.81 9.34 16.57
CA ARG A 126 4.99 9.41 15.70
C ARG A 126 4.91 10.49 14.61
N GLY A 127 3.88 11.33 14.62
CA GLY A 127 3.78 12.48 13.71
C GLY A 127 3.67 12.14 12.21
N GLY A 128 3.41 10.88 11.86
CA GLY A 128 3.38 10.42 10.47
C GLY A 128 2.39 9.27 10.22
N LEU A 129 1.78 9.27 9.03
CA LEU A 129 0.83 8.24 8.59
C LEU A 129 1.60 7.03 8.07
N LEU A 130 1.74 6.00 8.91
CA LEU A 130 2.18 4.68 8.46
C LEU A 130 1.22 4.14 7.38
N PRO A 131 1.74 3.60 6.27
CA PRO A 131 0.94 3.11 5.17
C PRO A 131 0.31 1.75 5.48
N MET A 132 -0.80 1.44 4.80
CA MET A 132 -1.26 0.05 4.74
C MET A 132 -0.17 -0.80 4.12
N THR A 133 0.18 -1.90 4.78
CA THR A 133 1.39 -2.65 4.43
C THR A 133 1.06 -4.10 4.11
N GLY A 134 1.66 -4.65 3.06
CA GLY A 134 1.60 -6.06 2.74
C GLY A 134 2.96 -6.68 2.54
N TYR A 135 2.97 -8.01 2.46
CA TYR A 135 4.13 -8.80 2.11
C TYR A 135 3.76 -9.90 1.10
N ILE A 136 4.59 -10.06 0.07
CA ILE A 136 4.51 -11.17 -0.88
C ILE A 136 5.91 -11.63 -1.29
N ASP A 137 6.07 -12.93 -1.53
CA ASP A 137 7.25 -13.46 -2.22
C ASP A 137 6.95 -13.56 -3.72
N TYR A 138 7.86 -13.07 -4.56
CA TYR A 138 7.69 -13.03 -6.01
C TYR A 138 7.48 -14.42 -6.64
N ALA A 139 7.95 -15.49 -6.00
CA ALA A 139 7.70 -16.86 -6.44
C ALA A 139 6.21 -17.21 -6.49
N PHE A 140 5.38 -16.58 -5.65
CA PHE A 140 3.92 -16.77 -5.70
C PHE A 140 3.30 -16.14 -6.95
N ILE A 141 3.72 -14.93 -7.32
CA ILE A 141 3.29 -14.26 -8.55
C ILE A 141 3.67 -15.11 -9.75
N HIS A 142 4.93 -15.52 -9.81
CA HIS A 142 5.44 -16.34 -10.90
C HIS A 142 4.73 -17.69 -11.00
N SER A 143 4.51 -18.37 -9.87
CA SER A 143 3.77 -19.63 -9.83
C SER A 143 2.29 -19.46 -10.20
N GLY A 144 1.67 -18.36 -9.77
CA GLY A 144 0.30 -18.01 -10.10
C GLY A 144 0.12 -17.79 -11.60
N ARG A 145 1.03 -17.05 -12.24
CA ARG A 145 1.09 -16.84 -13.69
C ARG A 145 1.22 -18.16 -14.45
N ARG A 146 2.16 -19.02 -14.04
CA ARG A 146 2.36 -20.34 -14.64
C ARG A 146 1.07 -21.16 -14.57
N LYS A 147 0.45 -21.25 -13.39
CA LYS A 147 -0.81 -21.97 -13.16
C LYS A 147 -1.95 -21.39 -14.00
N GLY A 148 -2.16 -20.07 -13.96
CA GLY A 148 -3.25 -19.39 -14.66
C GLY A 148 -3.15 -19.44 -16.18
N ASN A 149 -1.93 -19.56 -16.72
CA ASN A 149 -1.66 -19.63 -18.15
C ASN A 149 -1.84 -21.05 -18.75
N HIS A 150 -1.96 -22.10 -17.92
CA HIS A 150 -2.23 -23.44 -18.41
C HIS A 150 -3.65 -23.52 -18.99
N ARG A 151 -3.76 -24.01 -20.22
CA ARG A 151 -5.04 -24.40 -20.81
C ARG A 151 -5.46 -25.77 -20.26
N LYS A 152 -6.75 -25.95 -20.00
CA LYS A 152 -7.33 -27.28 -19.76
C LYS A 152 -7.33 -28.00 -21.10
N LEU A 153 -6.30 -28.79 -21.34
CA LEU A 153 -6.16 -29.60 -22.55
C LEU A 153 -6.66 -31.02 -22.30
N GLY A 154 -7.17 -31.67 -23.35
CA GLY A 154 -7.54 -33.08 -23.30
C GLY A 154 -6.30 -33.99 -23.23
N PRO A 155 -6.48 -35.28 -22.90
CA PRO A 155 -5.39 -36.26 -22.89
C PRO A 155 -4.63 -36.27 -24.23
N GLY A 156 -3.29 -36.22 -24.17
CA GLY A 156 -2.42 -36.26 -25.35
C GLY A 156 -2.22 -34.94 -26.08
N GLN A 157 -2.93 -33.86 -25.71
CA GLN A 157 -2.76 -32.55 -26.33
C GLN A 157 -1.58 -31.78 -25.70
N ARG A 158 -0.75 -31.16 -26.56
CA ARG A 158 0.37 -30.30 -26.14
C ARG A 158 0.02 -28.83 -26.29
N ASP A 159 0.39 -28.03 -25.30
CA ASP A 159 0.20 -26.57 -25.32
C ASP A 159 1.41 -25.87 -25.94
N TYR A 160 1.53 -25.95 -27.26
CA TYR A 160 2.66 -25.36 -27.99
C TYR A 160 2.79 -23.84 -27.80
N GLY A 161 1.70 -23.15 -27.43
CA GLY A 161 1.71 -21.71 -27.17
C GLY A 161 1.96 -21.31 -25.71
N TYR A 162 2.20 -22.26 -24.80
CA TYR A 162 2.33 -21.98 -23.36
C TYR A 162 3.44 -20.98 -23.07
N LEU A 163 4.64 -21.22 -23.61
CA LEU A 163 5.82 -20.41 -23.33
C LEU A 163 5.66 -18.99 -23.88
N GLU A 164 5.13 -18.83 -25.09
CA GLU A 164 4.91 -17.51 -25.69
C GLU A 164 3.87 -16.69 -24.92
N ARG A 165 2.79 -17.33 -24.45
CA ARG A 165 1.83 -16.65 -23.57
C ARG A 165 2.43 -16.30 -22.22
N LEU A 166 3.25 -17.18 -21.64
CA LEU A 166 3.90 -16.93 -20.35
C LEU A 166 4.88 -15.75 -20.44
N LYS A 167 5.67 -15.69 -21.51
CA LYS A 167 6.58 -14.57 -21.80
C LYS A 167 5.82 -13.26 -21.93
N ARG A 168 4.65 -13.27 -22.58
CA ARG A 168 3.81 -12.07 -22.73
C ARG A 168 3.28 -11.55 -21.40
N ILE A 169 2.86 -12.43 -20.49
CA ILE A 169 2.29 -12.02 -19.19
C ILE A 169 3.34 -11.80 -18.10
N THR A 170 4.61 -12.09 -18.37
CA THR A 170 5.69 -11.94 -17.39
C THR A 170 6.50 -10.69 -17.76
N PRO A 171 6.66 -9.73 -16.83
CA PRO A 171 7.43 -8.53 -17.13
C PRO A 171 8.89 -8.89 -17.39
N ARG A 172 9.55 -8.09 -18.22
CA ARG A 172 10.99 -8.26 -18.52
C ARG A 172 11.83 -8.06 -17.27
N ALA A 173 11.54 -7.00 -16.53
CA ALA A 173 12.07 -6.79 -15.20
C ALA A 173 11.01 -7.17 -14.16
N TRP A 174 11.34 -8.07 -13.24
CA TRP A 174 10.42 -8.49 -12.18
C TRP A 174 9.94 -7.32 -11.30
N THR A 175 10.74 -6.26 -11.22
CA THR A 175 10.46 -5.02 -10.48
C THR A 175 9.50 -4.08 -11.20
N GLU A 176 9.09 -4.41 -12.43
CA GLU A 176 8.07 -3.69 -13.21
C GLU A 176 6.71 -4.39 -13.16
N ASP A 177 6.59 -5.48 -12.40
CA ASP A 177 5.28 -5.91 -11.96
C ASP A 177 5.35 -6.74 -10.66
N PRO A 178 5.51 -6.12 -9.48
CA PRO A 178 5.18 -6.68 -8.14
C PRO A 178 3.65 -6.91 -7.96
N TYR A 179 3.10 -7.37 -9.06
CA TYR A 179 1.77 -7.75 -9.42
C TYR A 179 0.68 -6.76 -9.05
N ILE A 180 0.71 -5.70 -9.86
CA ILE A 180 0.38 -4.29 -9.64
C ILE A 180 -0.08 -3.90 -8.24
N LEU A 181 0.95 -3.64 -7.44
CA LEU A 181 1.03 -3.50 -5.99
C LEU A 181 -0.01 -4.27 -5.21
N PHE A 182 0.13 -5.58 -5.37
CA PHE A 182 -0.80 -6.67 -5.08
C PHE A 182 -2.27 -6.27 -5.10
N ILE A 183 -2.63 -5.92 -6.35
CA ILE A 183 -3.86 -5.34 -6.87
C ILE A 183 -4.40 -4.30 -5.94
N LEU A 184 -3.58 -3.24 -5.97
CA LEU A 184 -3.66 -1.98 -5.28
C LEU A 184 -4.07 -2.21 -3.84
N LEU A 185 -3.14 -2.92 -3.21
CA LEU A 185 -3.12 -3.57 -1.93
C LEU A 185 -4.51 -4.04 -1.52
N SER A 186 -4.92 -5.02 -2.33
CA SER A 186 -6.21 -5.68 -2.42
C SER A 186 -7.37 -4.73 -2.22
N MET A 187 -7.37 -3.80 -3.19
CA MET A 187 -8.23 -2.66 -3.42
C MET A 187 -8.43 -1.83 -2.16
N ALA A 188 -7.30 -1.26 -1.77
CA ALA A 188 -6.99 -0.54 -0.55
C ALA A 188 -7.77 -1.11 0.61
N GLN A 189 -7.46 -2.39 0.82
CA GLN A 189 -8.08 -3.31 1.74
C GLN A 189 -9.61 -3.22 1.81
N SER A 190 -10.20 -3.54 0.65
CA SER A 190 -11.61 -3.40 0.30
C SER A 190 -12.20 -2.11 0.89
N GLN A 191 -11.58 -1.05 0.38
CA GLN A 191 -11.72 0.36 0.73
C GLN A 191 -11.86 0.59 2.22
N TYR A 192 -10.77 0.25 2.89
CA TYR A 192 -10.55 0.41 4.30
C TYR A 192 -11.81 0.06 5.08
N LEU A 193 -12.20 -1.18 4.84
CA LEU A 193 -13.35 -1.88 5.40
C LEU A 193 -14.62 -1.04 5.37
N ARG A 194 -14.89 -0.49 4.18
CA ARG A 194 -16.10 0.24 3.80
C ARG A 194 -16.48 1.34 4.79
N ARG A 195 -15.43 2.08 5.15
CA ARG A 195 -15.42 3.54 5.30
C ARG A 195 -15.92 4.16 6.59
N HIS A 196 -15.88 3.55 7.77
CA HIS A 196 -15.98 4.37 9.00
C HIS A 196 -14.64 4.68 9.68
N GLY A 197 -13.68 5.09 8.84
CA GLY A 197 -12.81 6.26 9.08
C GLY A 197 -12.77 7.10 7.80
N ARG A 198 -13.54 8.21 7.75
CA ARG A 198 -14.14 8.86 6.55
C ARG A 198 -13.20 9.70 5.64
N HIS A 199 -13.66 9.83 4.39
CA HIS A 199 -13.29 10.79 3.31
C HIS A 199 -11.82 10.92 2.89
N ASN A 200 -11.01 9.89 3.07
CA ASN A 200 -9.73 9.86 2.36
C ASN A 200 -9.99 9.67 0.86
N THR A 201 -9.57 10.65 0.06
CA THR A 201 -9.54 10.57 -1.40
C THR A 201 -8.41 9.67 -1.90
N THR A 202 -7.43 9.41 -1.03
CA THR A 202 -6.21 8.65 -1.33
C THR A 202 -5.80 7.75 -0.16
N PHE A 203 -5.30 6.58 -0.51
CA PHE A 203 -4.73 5.60 0.40
C PHE A 203 -3.25 5.44 0.14
N ARG A 204 -2.43 5.59 1.18
CA ARG A 204 -1.01 5.26 1.11
C ARG A 204 -0.82 3.76 1.32
N ALA A 205 -0.25 3.08 0.33
CA ALA A 205 -0.04 1.64 0.35
C ALA A 205 1.41 1.27 0.09
N SER A 206 1.85 0.24 0.80
CA SER A 206 3.20 -0.28 0.82
C SER A 206 3.20 -1.79 0.69
N LEU A 207 4.09 -2.33 -0.13
CA LEU A 207 4.23 -3.75 -0.36
C LEU A 207 5.70 -4.15 -0.27
N PHE A 208 6.01 -4.98 0.72
CA PHE A 208 7.28 -5.66 0.80
C PHE A 208 7.29 -6.88 -0.13
N VAL A 209 8.35 -6.98 -0.93
CA VAL A 209 8.56 -8.06 -1.88
C VAL A 209 9.94 -8.65 -1.66
N THR A 210 9.96 -9.97 -1.49
CA THR A 210 11.21 -10.75 -1.58
C THR A 210 11.24 -11.55 -2.87
N LYS A 211 12.45 -11.85 -3.32
CA LYS A 211 12.69 -12.68 -4.49
C LYS A 211 13.80 -13.67 -4.18
N HIS A 212 13.60 -14.93 -4.54
CA HIS A 212 14.53 -16.01 -4.23
C HIS A 212 15.95 -15.76 -4.78
N GLU A 213 16.07 -15.15 -5.96
CA GLU A 213 17.36 -14.81 -6.57
C GLU A 213 18.03 -13.59 -5.91
N CYS A 214 17.27 -12.76 -5.19
CA CYS A 214 17.76 -11.54 -4.55
C CYS A 214 17.78 -11.75 -3.02
N ARG A 215 18.68 -12.60 -2.54
CA ARG A 215 18.70 -13.01 -1.11
C ARG A 215 19.22 -11.94 -0.15
N GLN A 216 19.88 -10.91 -0.65
CA GLN A 216 20.52 -9.89 0.19
C GLN A 216 19.58 -8.74 0.55
N ASP A 217 18.47 -8.60 -0.18
CA ASP A 217 17.60 -7.44 -0.08
C ASP A 217 16.13 -7.83 0.00
N ILE A 218 15.36 -6.96 0.66
CA ILE A 218 13.92 -6.86 0.54
C ILE A 218 13.58 -5.57 -0.19
N TYR A 219 12.57 -5.63 -1.07
CA TYR A 219 12.17 -4.51 -1.88
C TYR A 219 10.86 -3.97 -1.36
N LEU A 220 10.83 -2.67 -1.06
CA LEU A 220 9.63 -1.94 -0.73
C LEU A 220 9.12 -1.26 -1.98
N PHE A 221 7.86 -1.49 -2.29
CA PHE A 221 7.14 -0.76 -3.30
C PHE A 221 6.06 0.08 -2.62
N ASP A 222 5.98 1.36 -2.95
CA ASP A 222 5.04 2.29 -2.33
C ASP A 222 4.24 3.04 -3.40
N VAL A 223 2.96 3.28 -3.14
CA VAL A 223 2.07 4.02 -4.04
C VAL A 223 0.96 4.73 -3.28
N ASP A 224 0.49 5.86 -3.83
CA ASP A 224 -0.73 6.53 -3.38
C ASP A 224 -1.88 6.13 -4.31
N ILE A 225 -2.94 5.56 -3.74
CA ILE A 225 -4.05 4.96 -4.48
C ILE A 225 -5.29 5.83 -4.29
N SER A 226 -5.81 6.41 -5.37
CA SER A 226 -7.04 7.20 -5.30
C SER A 226 -8.28 6.31 -5.14
N THR A 227 -9.30 6.80 -4.41
CA THR A 227 -10.59 6.10 -4.34
C THR A 227 -11.28 6.03 -5.69
N ALA A 228 -11.10 7.04 -6.54
CA ALA A 228 -11.67 7.07 -7.89
C ALA A 228 -11.18 5.90 -8.74
N LEU A 229 -9.87 5.63 -8.72
CA LEU A 229 -9.29 4.48 -9.42
C LEU A 229 -9.84 3.15 -8.89
N LEU A 230 -10.02 3.05 -7.57
CA LEU A 230 -10.60 1.85 -6.97
C LEU A 230 -12.08 1.66 -7.34
N ASP A 231 -12.85 2.75 -7.40
CA ASP A 231 -14.26 2.72 -7.82
C ASP A 231 -14.38 2.32 -9.31
N GLU A 232 -13.51 2.86 -10.16
CA GLU A 232 -13.41 2.51 -11.59
C GLU A 232 -13.08 1.03 -11.81
N LEU A 233 -12.22 0.47 -10.96
CA LEU A 233 -11.86 -0.94 -10.98
C LEU A 233 -12.98 -1.84 -10.44
N ASP A 234 -13.79 -1.36 -9.48
CA ASP A 234 -14.88 -2.15 -8.89
C ASP A 234 -16.15 -2.16 -9.75
N ASP A 235 -16.55 -1.02 -10.31
CA ASP A 235 -17.72 -0.91 -11.19
C ASP A 235 -17.33 -0.59 -12.64
N PRO A 236 -17.45 -1.56 -13.58
CA PRO A 236 -17.11 -1.36 -14.99
C PRO A 236 -18.05 -0.40 -15.73
N ARG A 237 -19.08 0.15 -15.07
CA ARG A 237 -19.94 1.23 -15.61
C ARG A 237 -19.33 2.61 -15.37
N ILE A 238 -18.41 2.75 -14.43
CA ILE A 238 -17.74 4.02 -14.16
C ILE A 238 -16.71 4.23 -15.26
N VAL A 239 -16.93 5.23 -16.10
CA VAL A 239 -16.01 5.61 -17.17
C VAL A 239 -14.96 6.55 -16.58
N PRO A 240 -13.66 6.21 -16.65
CA PRO A 240 -12.62 7.11 -16.19
C PRO A 240 -12.68 8.41 -16.98
N LYS A 241 -12.76 9.55 -16.28
CA LYS A 241 -12.72 10.87 -16.94
C LYS A 241 -11.34 11.14 -17.53
N ARG A 242 -10.29 10.61 -16.90
CA ARG A 242 -8.88 10.66 -17.32
C ARG A 242 -8.17 9.40 -16.82
N PRO A 243 -7.11 8.94 -17.50
CA PRO A 243 -6.23 7.91 -16.95
C PRO A 243 -5.69 8.37 -15.59
N THR A 244 -5.88 7.57 -14.55
CA THR A 244 -5.27 7.84 -13.24
C THR A 244 -3.83 7.35 -13.30
N ARG A 245 -2.89 8.29 -13.25
CA ARG A 245 -1.46 7.99 -13.20
C ARG A 245 -1.09 7.33 -11.87
N LEU A 246 -0.32 6.25 -11.93
CA LEU A 246 0.15 5.51 -10.76
C LEU A 246 1.68 5.56 -10.67
N ASP A 247 2.19 6.44 -9.81
CA ASP A 247 3.63 6.54 -9.55
C ASP A 247 4.02 5.58 -8.41
N ILE A 248 4.67 4.48 -8.78
CA ILE A 248 5.12 3.42 -7.89
C ILE A 248 6.60 3.65 -7.57
N HIS A 249 6.85 3.96 -6.30
CA HIS A 249 8.19 4.17 -5.78
C HIS A 249 8.82 2.84 -5.38
N ARG A 250 10.10 2.67 -5.68
CA ARG A 250 10.84 1.43 -5.43
C ARG A 250 12.06 1.68 -4.58
N THR A 251 12.08 1.03 -3.42
CA THR A 251 13.17 1.13 -2.45
C THR A 251 13.73 -0.26 -2.17
N ARG A 252 15.05 -0.38 -2.15
CA ARG A 252 15.78 -1.60 -1.83
C ARG A 252 16.36 -1.49 -0.43
N ILE A 253 16.05 -2.44 0.43
CA ILE A 253 16.49 -2.48 1.83
C ILE A 253 17.35 -3.72 2.02
N SER A 254 18.62 -3.54 2.38
CA SER A 254 19.54 -4.64 2.67
C SER A 254 19.08 -5.43 3.91
N PHE A 255 19.31 -6.73 3.99
CA PHE A 255 19.13 -7.47 5.24
C PHE A 255 20.21 -7.15 6.27
N GLU A 256 21.37 -6.67 5.84
CA GLU A 256 22.46 -6.26 6.72
C GLU A 256 22.44 -4.75 7.01
N PRO A 257 22.71 -4.33 8.26
CA PRO A 257 22.86 -5.15 9.46
C PRO A 257 21.53 -5.76 9.91
N ARG A 258 21.53 -7.04 10.32
CA ARG A 258 20.30 -7.77 10.68
C ARG A 258 19.59 -7.22 11.92
N GLN A 259 20.36 -6.83 12.92
CA GLN A 259 19.86 -6.27 14.19
C GLN A 259 18.98 -5.03 13.98
N ASP A 260 19.32 -4.21 12.97
CA ASP A 260 18.62 -2.95 12.67
C ASP A 260 17.55 -3.11 11.59
N LEU A 261 17.29 -4.35 11.13
CA LEU A 261 16.37 -4.57 10.01
C LEU A 261 14.99 -4.01 10.32
N TRP A 262 14.46 -4.26 11.52
CA TRP A 262 13.14 -3.74 11.92
C TRP A 262 13.09 -2.22 11.83
N ALA A 263 14.07 -1.52 12.43
CA ALA A 263 14.13 -0.07 12.41
C ALA A 263 14.21 0.47 10.97
N ARG A 264 14.99 -0.18 10.11
CA ARG A 264 15.12 0.22 8.69
C ARG A 264 13.84 -0.02 7.89
N LEU A 265 13.13 -1.12 8.14
CA LEU A 265 11.81 -1.35 7.53
C LEU A 265 10.81 -0.27 7.93
N VAL A 266 10.75 0.08 9.22
CA VAL A 266 9.84 1.12 9.74
C VAL A 266 10.22 2.50 9.21
N ALA A 267 11.52 2.84 9.20
CA ALA A 267 11.99 4.11 8.67
C ALA A 267 11.69 4.26 7.17
N ALA A 268 11.87 3.19 6.39
CA ALA A 268 11.50 3.16 4.98
C ALA A 268 10.00 3.43 4.78
N LEU A 269 9.13 2.81 5.57
CA LEU A 269 7.67 3.05 5.54
C LEU A 269 7.31 4.50 5.94
N SER A 270 8.11 5.18 6.74
CA SER A 270 7.85 6.56 7.17
C SER A 270 8.40 7.62 6.20
N SER A 271 9.46 7.31 5.45
CA SER A 271 10.26 8.26 4.67
C SER A 271 9.52 9.09 3.61
N ARG A 272 8.34 8.65 3.14
CA ARG A 272 7.55 9.36 2.12
C ARG A 272 6.60 10.44 2.67
N GLY A 273 6.53 10.61 4.00
CA GLY A 273 5.56 11.50 4.66
C GLY A 273 5.88 13.00 4.69
N GLY A 274 7.01 13.45 4.13
CA GLY A 274 7.53 14.82 4.34
C GLY A 274 7.52 15.77 3.13
N GLY A 275 7.05 15.35 1.95
CA GLY A 275 7.27 16.08 0.70
C GLY A 275 6.27 17.19 0.37
N ASP A 276 4.99 17.05 0.74
CA ASP A 276 3.91 17.88 0.17
C ASP A 276 3.20 18.82 1.16
N ALA A 277 3.72 18.97 2.38
CA ALA A 277 3.13 19.84 3.41
C ALA A 277 3.82 21.22 3.54
N ALA A 278 4.54 21.66 2.50
CA ALA A 278 5.25 22.94 2.49
C ALA A 278 4.85 23.78 1.27
N ASP A 279 3.56 23.93 1.01
CA ASP A 279 3.09 25.03 0.17
C ASP A 279 1.71 25.51 0.66
N GLY A 280 1.74 26.49 1.56
CA GLY A 280 0.53 27.00 2.20
C GLY A 280 0.75 27.94 3.40
N VAL A 281 1.90 28.60 3.50
CA VAL A 281 2.05 29.74 4.44
C VAL A 281 1.90 31.04 3.66
N GLY A 282 0.64 31.37 3.37
CA GLY A 282 0.25 32.75 3.10
C GLY A 282 0.10 33.49 4.42
N ARG A 283 1.23 33.92 5.00
CA ARG A 283 1.24 34.97 6.03
C ARG A 283 0.55 36.20 5.44
N ARG A 284 -0.56 36.63 6.06
CA ARG A 284 -1.11 37.97 5.90
C ARG A 284 -1.00 38.67 7.25
N ASP A 285 0.17 39.24 7.49
CA ASP A 285 0.35 40.31 8.46
C ASP A 285 -0.27 41.58 7.87
N GLY A 286 -1.10 42.25 8.66
CA GLY A 286 -1.84 43.44 8.25
C GLY A 286 -2.54 44.06 9.45
N GLU A 287 -1.75 44.72 10.29
CA GLU A 287 -2.14 45.62 11.36
C GLU A 287 -3.27 46.58 10.98
N GLY A 288 -4.18 46.80 11.92
CA GLY A 288 -5.18 47.86 11.88
C GLY A 288 -5.70 48.17 13.27
N ARG A 289 -4.90 48.90 14.06
CA ARG A 289 -5.31 49.56 15.32
C ARG A 289 -6.64 50.29 15.15
N ARG A 290 -7.53 50.12 16.13
CA ARG A 290 -8.19 51.27 16.76
C ARG A 290 -8.76 50.90 18.12
N ASP A 291 -8.18 51.54 19.12
CA ASP A 291 -8.63 51.67 20.49
C ASP A 291 -10.04 52.26 20.55
N VAL A 292 -10.91 51.68 21.36
CA VAL A 292 -11.97 52.43 22.07
C VAL A 292 -12.13 51.78 23.44
N GLU A 293 -11.54 52.42 24.44
CA GLU A 293 -11.98 52.34 25.82
C GLU A 293 -13.46 52.75 25.90
N ARG A 294 -14.28 51.97 26.59
CA ARG A 294 -15.35 52.55 27.38
C ARG A 294 -15.57 51.80 28.68
N GLN A 295 -15.56 52.64 29.69
CA GLN A 295 -15.48 52.46 31.13
C GLN A 295 -16.89 52.50 31.76
N GLY A 296 -17.00 51.94 32.97
CA GLY A 296 -18.13 52.09 33.91
C GLY A 296 -19.18 50.99 33.77
N ASP A 297 -19.77 50.41 34.81
CA ASP A 297 -19.80 50.56 36.27
C ASP A 297 -20.34 49.19 36.76
N GLY A 298 -19.99 48.60 37.90
CA GLY A 298 -20.04 49.17 39.24
C GLY A 298 -21.39 48.81 39.89
N ALA A 299 -21.32 48.16 41.06
CA ALA A 299 -22.36 47.89 42.07
C ALA A 299 -23.29 46.68 41.84
N ASP A 300 -23.20 45.62 42.65
CA ASP A 300 -23.87 45.41 43.97
C ASP A 300 -25.27 44.78 43.71
N GLU A 301 -25.86 43.85 44.46
CA GLU A 301 -25.73 43.44 45.85
C GLU A 301 -26.57 42.13 46.03
N GLU A 302 -26.23 41.36 47.05
CA GLU A 302 -27.12 40.61 47.96
C GLU A 302 -28.27 39.69 47.45
N GLY A 303 -28.26 38.47 48.01
CA GLY A 303 -29.30 38.15 48.99
C GLY A 303 -30.12 36.88 48.79
N LEU A 304 -29.97 35.95 49.76
CA LEU A 304 -30.99 35.04 50.33
C LEU A 304 -31.59 33.96 49.41
N GLU A 305 -32.16 32.85 49.88
CA GLU A 305 -32.11 31.99 51.07
C GLU A 305 -33.00 30.78 50.66
N ARG A 306 -32.69 29.60 51.20
CA ARG A 306 -33.61 28.50 51.62
C ARG A 306 -34.82 28.10 50.74
N GLN A 307 -34.93 26.80 50.48
CA GLN A 307 -35.87 25.85 51.12
C GLN A 307 -35.71 24.49 50.41
N GLU A 308 -35.32 23.42 51.11
CA GLU A 308 -36.24 22.42 51.71
C GLU A 308 -37.35 21.93 50.76
N THR A 309 -37.17 20.74 50.19
CA THR A 309 -38.00 19.56 50.47
C THR A 309 -37.36 18.30 49.87
#